data_AF-A0A8J7DY23-F1
#
_entry.id   AF-A0A8J7DY23-F1
#
_cell.length_a   1.000
_cell.length_b   1.000
_cell.length_c   1.000
_cell.angle_alpha   90.00
_cell.angle_beta   90.00
_cell.angle_gamma   90.00
#
_symmetry.space_group_name_H-M   'P 1'
#
loop_
_entity.id
_entity.type
_entity.pdbx_description
1 polymer ?
#
loop_
_entity_poly.entity_id
_entity_poly.type
_entity_poly.pdbx_seq_one_letter_code
_entity_poly.pdbx_strand_id
1 'polypeptide(L)'
;MLKPQTALIALLTSLSLIAPNASISAMALPQNENALLLVQGEAPTTSPPNSAVVLAIALVLVKVGQRDRAIQFAQTITDKEQQEEAFGQIAVALVEVGKIEQALNIAQTLPDSGQKGLAFQKIAVALVQKGAIERALQLAQNMTDAEWKEITLSEVAQTLAKMGDFDRAVEVAYTHPNEIGQAATLRGITLILAKAGEIDRALNLAQTITEKEGQKAWALRNIALNLAEIGEIDRALNIVITLLNEGDRAFTLREIANILTEAEHINRALQLAQTIPNEADRDWTLWGIAVSFAKAGETEQAMEVAQTIVDDALKAKALRDITPSLAEKGELDRALQIAKTLSDEDSKPLLFSNIIVALADAGEIERALDVVQTIADNWRKSWVLSEIAIVLDAAEDIERTFDAVQTLVNDEQKAETLYWITIALTRTGEIKRALDIAQLIGHERRKAEVLSDIAFASDKTEEIERALQIAQTITDREQKAWAFAQIASALAEKGERERATEIVERAIELVGL
;
A
#
# COMPACT_ATOMS: atom_id res chain seq x y z
N MET A 1 24.12 9.69 -25.13
CA MET A 1 22.90 10.45 -25.48
C MET A 1 21.78 9.46 -25.73
N LEU A 2 21.09 9.06 -24.67
CA LEU A 2 19.84 8.29 -24.75
C LEU A 2 18.71 9.31 -24.93
N LYS A 3 17.71 9.01 -25.77
CA LYS A 3 16.54 9.89 -25.98
C LYS A 3 15.74 10.00 -24.67
N PRO A 4 15.16 11.18 -24.35
CA PRO A 4 14.30 11.36 -23.17
C PRO A 4 13.07 10.43 -23.15
N GLN A 5 12.66 9.90 -24.30
CA GLN A 5 11.58 8.90 -24.44
C GLN A 5 11.83 7.57 -23.69
N THR A 6 13.09 7.15 -23.52
CA THR A 6 13.41 5.87 -22.87
C THR A 6 13.36 5.92 -21.33
N ALA A 7 13.49 7.10 -20.72
CA ALA A 7 13.35 7.27 -19.27
C ALA A 7 11.89 7.33 -18.82
N LEU A 8 11.01 7.87 -19.68
CA LEU A 8 9.56 7.97 -19.43
C LEU A 8 8.86 6.60 -19.52
N ILE A 9 9.28 5.75 -20.46
CA ILE A 9 8.78 4.36 -20.57
C ILE A 9 9.15 3.56 -19.31
N ALA A 10 10.34 3.75 -18.73
CA ALA A 10 10.73 3.07 -17.49
C ALA A 10 9.87 3.52 -16.27
N LEU A 11 9.44 4.78 -16.23
CA LEU A 11 8.57 5.29 -15.16
C LEU A 11 7.10 4.87 -15.34
N LEU A 12 6.57 4.90 -16.57
CA LEU A 12 5.20 4.46 -16.87
C LEU A 12 5.04 2.94 -16.80
N THR A 13 6.05 2.17 -17.22
CA THR A 13 6.07 0.71 -16.96
C THR A 13 6.15 0.39 -15.47
N SER A 14 6.78 1.21 -14.63
CA SER A 14 6.74 1.00 -13.17
C SER A 14 5.36 1.29 -12.53
N LEU A 15 4.49 2.03 -13.22
CA LEU A 15 3.08 2.25 -12.86
C LEU A 15 2.13 1.20 -13.47
N SER A 16 2.51 0.52 -14.55
CA SER A 16 1.67 -0.50 -15.23
C SER A 16 2.08 -1.97 -15.02
N LEU A 17 3.29 -2.26 -14.51
CA LEU A 17 3.78 -3.61 -14.17
C LEU A 17 3.50 -4.07 -12.72
N ILE A 18 2.66 -3.38 -11.96
CA ILE A 18 2.15 -3.97 -10.71
C ILE A 18 1.03 -4.94 -11.10
N ALA A 19 1.32 -6.22 -10.91
CA ALA A 19 0.45 -7.36 -11.17
C ALA A 19 -0.95 -7.18 -10.57
N PRO A 20 -2.02 -7.74 -11.17
CA PRO A 20 -3.39 -7.62 -10.63
C PRO A 20 -3.58 -8.30 -9.27
N ASN A 21 -2.59 -9.05 -8.76
CA ASN A 21 -2.68 -9.80 -7.50
C ASN A 21 -1.54 -9.53 -6.50
N ALA A 22 -0.75 -8.46 -6.69
CA ALA A 22 0.10 -7.96 -5.61
C ALA A 22 -0.78 -7.26 -4.57
N SER A 23 -0.93 -7.92 -3.41
CA SER A 23 -1.36 -7.28 -2.17
C SER A 23 -0.64 -5.93 -2.02
N ILE A 24 -1.36 -4.89 -1.58
CA ILE A 24 -0.87 -3.52 -1.31
C ILE A 24 0.21 -3.58 -0.20
N SER A 25 1.37 -4.13 -0.50
CA SER A 25 2.42 -4.48 0.46
C SER A 25 3.75 -4.54 -0.28
N ALA A 26 4.19 -3.38 -0.76
CA ALA A 26 5.58 -2.94 -0.94
C ALA A 26 5.69 -1.81 -1.99
N MET A 27 4.90 -0.74 -1.83
CA MET A 27 5.45 0.60 -2.07
C MET A 27 5.93 1.08 -0.72
N ALA A 28 7.11 1.70 -0.65
CA ALA A 28 7.50 2.52 0.49
C ALA A 28 6.56 3.73 0.55
N LEU A 29 5.35 3.48 1.01
CA LEU A 29 4.39 4.44 1.51
C LEU A 29 4.99 5.00 2.80
N PRO A 30 5.13 6.33 2.95
CA PRO A 30 4.94 6.92 4.26
C PRO A 30 3.51 6.56 4.67
N GLN A 31 3.37 5.80 5.75
CA GLN A 31 2.06 5.43 6.30
C GLN A 31 1.25 6.70 6.58
N ASN A 32 0.27 6.97 5.72
CA ASN A 32 -0.75 7.96 5.92
C ASN A 32 -2.07 7.25 5.62
N GLU A 33 -2.67 6.66 6.65
CA GLU A 33 -3.86 5.78 6.57
C GLU A 33 -5.13 6.48 6.04
N ASN A 34 -5.05 7.74 5.62
CA ASN A 34 -6.16 8.47 5.00
C ASN A 34 -6.37 8.17 3.50
N ALA A 35 -5.45 7.45 2.84
CA ALA A 35 -5.57 7.20 1.39
C ALA A 35 -6.58 6.09 1.02
N LEU A 36 -6.99 5.22 1.97
CA LEU A 36 -7.88 4.09 1.68
C LEU A 36 -9.36 4.31 2.06
N LEU A 37 -9.70 5.46 2.65
CA LEU A 37 -11.08 5.80 3.05
C LEU A 37 -11.88 6.55 1.97
N LEU A 38 -11.27 6.91 0.83
CA LEU A 38 -11.88 7.80 -0.17
C LEU A 38 -12.82 7.13 -1.20
N VAL A 39 -13.24 5.88 -0.96
CA VAL A 39 -14.28 5.21 -1.77
C VAL A 39 -15.69 5.45 -1.20
N GLN A 40 -15.82 5.99 0.01
CA GLN A 40 -17.10 6.44 0.55
C GLN A 40 -17.11 7.96 0.54
N GLY A 41 -18.12 8.55 -0.10
CA GLY A 41 -18.29 9.99 -0.33
C GLY A 41 -18.52 10.83 0.93
N GLU A 42 -17.71 10.63 1.96
CA GLU A 42 -17.56 11.51 3.10
C GLU A 42 -16.08 11.91 3.16
N ALA A 43 -15.77 13.15 2.77
CA ALA A 43 -14.51 13.76 3.16
C ALA A 43 -14.39 13.64 4.69
N PRO A 44 -13.27 13.13 5.24
CA PRO A 44 -13.06 13.19 6.69
C PRO A 44 -12.99 14.66 7.08
N THR A 45 -14.13 15.20 7.54
CA THR A 45 -14.35 16.58 7.98
C THR A 45 -13.82 16.82 9.39
N THR A 46 -12.87 16.00 9.84
CA THR A 46 -12.26 16.13 11.16
C THR A 46 -10.80 16.50 10.97
N SER A 47 -10.42 17.65 11.56
CA SER A 47 -9.04 18.09 11.77
C SER A 47 -8.10 16.90 12.02
N PRO A 48 -6.87 16.88 11.49
CA PRO A 48 -5.95 15.81 11.88
C PRO A 48 -5.81 15.89 13.42
N PRO A 49 -6.09 14.81 14.16
CA PRO A 49 -6.10 14.88 15.61
C PRO A 49 -4.69 15.28 16.07
N ASN A 50 -4.61 16.16 17.07
CA ASN A 50 -3.37 16.61 17.73
C ASN A 50 -2.33 15.47 17.91
N SER A 51 -2.82 14.24 18.12
CA SER A 51 -2.02 13.02 18.21
C SER A 51 -1.14 12.71 16.98
N ALA A 52 -1.54 13.02 15.75
CA ALA A 52 -0.74 12.76 14.55
C ALA A 52 0.50 13.68 14.48
N VAL A 53 0.36 14.94 14.91
CA VAL A 53 1.47 15.90 15.00
C VAL A 53 2.43 15.48 16.13
N VAL A 54 1.89 15.08 17.28
CA VAL A 54 2.65 14.59 18.43
C VAL A 54 3.45 13.33 18.11
N LEU A 55 2.86 12.37 17.38
CA LEU A 55 3.53 11.16 16.92
C LEU A 55 4.71 11.50 15.98
N ALA A 56 4.49 12.37 15.00
CA ALA A 56 5.56 12.81 14.09
C ALA A 56 6.73 13.44 14.85
N ILE A 57 6.45 14.29 15.84
CA ILE A 57 7.48 14.88 16.71
C ILE A 57 8.22 13.81 17.51
N ALA A 58 7.51 12.86 18.13
CA ALA A 58 8.12 11.78 18.93
C ALA A 58 9.09 10.92 18.10
N LEU A 59 8.71 10.57 16.87
CA LEU A 59 9.56 9.79 15.97
C LEU A 59 10.81 10.56 15.53
N VAL A 60 10.68 11.85 15.22
CA VAL A 60 11.84 12.72 14.93
C VAL A 60 12.77 12.78 16.14
N LEU A 61 12.25 12.92 17.36
CA LEU A 61 13.03 12.94 18.59
C LEU A 61 13.83 11.66 18.82
N VAL A 62 13.28 10.49 18.48
CA VAL A 62 14.05 9.23 18.48
C VAL A 62 15.19 9.30 17.47
N LYS A 63 14.92 9.73 16.22
CA LYS A 63 15.92 9.81 15.15
C LYS A 63 17.07 10.77 15.49
N VAL A 64 16.79 11.87 16.20
CA VAL A 64 17.82 12.83 16.65
C VAL A 64 18.45 12.48 18.01
N GLY A 65 18.09 11.34 18.60
CA GLY A 65 18.72 10.79 19.81
C GLY A 65 18.15 11.33 21.14
N GLN A 66 17.04 12.06 21.11
CA GLN A 66 16.39 12.68 22.27
C GLN A 66 15.30 11.77 22.87
N ARG A 67 15.75 10.67 23.49
CA ARG A 67 14.91 9.53 23.90
C ARG A 67 13.90 9.85 25.01
N ASP A 68 14.35 10.57 26.04
CA ASP A 68 13.47 10.89 27.18
C ASP A 68 12.33 11.83 26.75
N ARG A 69 12.62 12.71 25.78
CA ARG A 69 11.62 13.56 25.15
C ARG A 69 10.69 12.73 24.27
N ALA A 70 11.19 11.79 23.48
CA ALA A 70 10.33 10.92 22.67
C ALA A 70 9.29 10.15 23.51
N ILE A 71 9.68 9.67 24.69
CA ILE A 71 8.78 8.99 25.63
C ILE A 71 7.77 9.98 26.22
N GLN A 72 8.21 11.17 26.65
CA GLN A 72 7.30 12.22 27.15
C GLN A 72 6.26 12.60 26.10
N PHE A 73 6.66 12.76 24.84
CA PHE A 73 5.74 13.06 23.75
C PHE A 73 4.77 11.90 23.48
N ALA A 74 5.24 10.64 23.46
CA ALA A 74 4.35 9.48 23.32
C ALA A 74 3.31 9.39 24.46
N GLN A 75 3.66 9.81 25.68
CA GLN A 75 2.73 9.88 26.82
C GLN A 75 1.66 10.96 26.67
N THR A 76 1.91 12.02 25.89
CA THR A 76 0.91 13.08 25.63
C THR A 76 -0.15 12.68 24.60
N ILE A 77 0.04 11.54 23.91
CA ILE A 77 -0.94 11.00 22.96
C ILE A 77 -2.17 10.52 23.74
N THR A 78 -3.32 11.15 23.49
CA THR A 78 -4.59 10.81 24.15
C THR A 78 -5.31 9.64 23.48
N ASP A 79 -5.02 9.39 22.21
CA ASP A 79 -5.55 8.24 21.48
C ASP A 79 -4.81 6.96 21.89
N LYS A 80 -5.56 5.93 22.26
CA LYS A 80 -4.98 4.72 22.87
C LYS A 80 -4.18 3.89 21.88
N GLU A 81 -4.68 3.73 20.66
CA GLU A 81 -4.07 2.90 19.61
C GLU A 81 -2.78 3.56 19.09
N GLN A 82 -2.80 4.87 18.87
CA GLN A 82 -1.62 5.62 18.45
C GLN A 82 -0.55 5.69 19.55
N GLN A 83 -0.97 5.73 20.83
CA GLN A 83 -0.06 5.64 21.95
C GLN A 83 0.58 4.23 22.05
N GLU A 84 -0.21 3.17 21.84
CA GLU A 84 0.25 1.78 21.79
C GLU A 84 1.36 1.58 20.74
N GLU A 85 1.14 2.06 19.52
CA GLU A 85 2.10 1.91 18.44
C GLU A 85 3.39 2.70 18.70
N ALA A 86 3.28 3.93 19.23
CA ALA A 86 4.44 4.74 19.61
C ALA A 86 5.36 4.03 20.61
N PHE A 87 4.80 3.43 21.67
CA PHE A 87 5.60 2.67 22.63
C PHE A 87 6.21 1.40 22.03
N GLY A 88 5.45 0.71 21.16
CA GLY A 88 5.95 -0.46 20.46
C GLY A 88 7.20 -0.17 19.62
N GLN A 89 7.18 0.94 18.86
CA GLN A 89 8.33 1.33 18.03
C GLN A 89 9.55 1.76 18.87
N ILE A 90 9.32 2.47 19.98
CA ILE A 90 10.39 2.84 20.92
C ILE A 90 11.05 1.59 21.51
N ALA A 91 10.27 0.56 21.89
CA ALA A 91 10.78 -0.68 22.47
C ALA A 91 11.66 -1.47 21.48
N VAL A 92 11.24 -1.59 20.22
CA VAL A 92 12.04 -2.25 19.17
C VAL A 92 13.38 -1.55 18.97
N ALA A 93 13.35 -0.21 18.83
CA ALA A 93 14.57 0.59 18.67
C ALA A 93 15.56 0.41 19.84
N LEU A 94 15.08 0.14 21.06
CA LEU A 94 15.92 -0.15 22.22
C LEU A 94 16.57 -1.54 22.20
N VAL A 95 15.86 -2.56 21.71
CA VAL A 95 16.43 -3.91 21.57
C VAL A 95 17.51 -3.93 20.48
N GLU A 96 17.31 -3.19 19.39
CA GLU A 96 18.28 -3.09 18.29
C GLU A 96 19.64 -2.55 18.75
N VAL A 97 19.63 -1.55 19.65
CA VAL A 97 20.85 -0.97 20.26
C VAL A 97 21.37 -1.77 21.47
N GLY A 98 20.87 -2.99 21.69
CA GLY A 98 21.35 -3.94 22.70
C GLY A 98 20.88 -3.66 24.13
N LYS A 99 19.91 -2.77 24.33
CA LYS A 99 19.44 -2.34 25.66
C LYS A 99 18.21 -3.11 26.12
N ILE A 100 18.32 -4.43 26.15
CA ILE A 100 17.20 -5.37 26.40
C ILE A 100 16.53 -5.10 27.76
N GLU A 101 17.29 -4.94 28.86
CA GLU A 101 16.69 -4.70 30.18
C GLU A 101 15.91 -3.38 30.24
N GLN A 102 16.34 -2.37 29.48
CA GLN A 102 15.65 -1.08 29.42
C GLN A 102 14.34 -1.20 28.65
N ALA A 103 14.33 -1.94 27.53
CA ALA A 103 13.11 -2.24 26.79
C ALA A 103 12.11 -3.01 27.67
N LEU A 104 12.57 -4.02 28.42
CA LEU A 104 11.72 -4.79 29.34
C LEU A 104 11.17 -3.94 30.49
N ASN A 105 12.00 -3.07 31.08
CA ASN A 105 11.55 -2.17 32.15
C ASN A 105 10.46 -1.20 31.65
N ILE A 106 10.65 -0.61 30.47
CA ILE A 106 9.65 0.26 29.86
C ILE A 106 8.34 -0.52 29.64
N ALA A 107 8.41 -1.70 29.02
CA ALA A 107 7.23 -2.55 28.81
C ALA A 107 6.51 -2.89 30.13
N GLN A 108 7.25 -3.12 31.22
CA GLN A 108 6.67 -3.38 32.55
C GLN A 108 5.95 -2.18 33.16
N THR A 109 6.44 -0.96 32.87
CA THR A 109 5.89 0.29 33.40
C THR A 109 4.64 0.77 32.66
N LEU A 110 4.28 0.13 31.53
CA LEU A 110 3.09 0.48 30.77
C LEU A 110 1.82 0.18 31.60
N PRO A 111 0.89 1.14 31.71
CA PRO A 111 -0.26 1.04 32.60
C PRO A 111 -1.34 0.09 32.07
N ASP A 112 -1.45 -0.05 30.74
CA ASP A 112 -2.46 -0.86 30.08
C ASP A 112 -1.95 -2.28 29.75
N SER A 113 -2.80 -3.28 29.94
CA SER A 113 -2.44 -4.68 29.71
C SER A 113 -2.21 -5.01 28.24
N GLY A 114 -2.93 -4.35 27.33
CA GLY A 114 -2.73 -4.45 25.88
C GLY A 114 -1.39 -3.84 25.46
N GLN A 115 -1.11 -2.60 25.89
CA GLN A 115 0.18 -1.93 25.68
C GLN A 115 1.36 -2.79 26.16
N LYS A 116 1.24 -3.33 27.37
CA LYS A 116 2.24 -4.21 27.98
C LYS A 116 2.43 -5.51 27.20
N GLY A 117 1.33 -6.13 26.77
CA GLY A 117 1.34 -7.34 25.97
C GLY A 117 2.05 -7.14 24.63
N LEU A 118 1.70 -6.07 23.91
CA LEU A 118 2.32 -5.71 22.62
C LEU A 118 3.82 -5.43 22.77
N ALA A 119 4.22 -4.67 23.79
CA ALA A 119 5.62 -4.35 24.03
C ALA A 119 6.44 -5.63 24.32
N PHE A 120 5.92 -6.55 25.13
CA PHE A 120 6.60 -7.82 25.38
C PHE A 120 6.66 -8.72 24.15
N GLN A 121 5.60 -8.75 23.35
CA GLN A 121 5.58 -9.49 22.09
C GLN A 121 6.66 -8.97 21.13
N LYS A 122 6.73 -7.64 20.91
CA LYS A 122 7.78 -7.01 20.07
C LYS A 122 9.20 -7.29 20.61
N ILE A 123 9.39 -7.27 21.93
CA ILE A 123 10.69 -7.62 22.55
C ILE A 123 11.04 -9.10 22.35
N ALA A 124 10.07 -10.02 22.52
CA ALA A 124 10.30 -11.46 22.34
C ALA A 124 10.76 -11.78 20.91
N VAL A 125 10.12 -11.20 19.90
CA VAL A 125 10.51 -11.36 18.48
C VAL A 125 11.92 -10.83 18.24
N ALA A 126 12.23 -9.64 18.75
CA ALA A 126 13.56 -9.05 18.59
C ALA A 126 14.67 -9.88 19.30
N LEU A 127 14.34 -10.55 20.41
CA LEU A 127 15.26 -11.48 21.08
C LEU A 127 15.54 -12.72 20.22
N VAL A 128 14.53 -13.30 19.58
CA VAL A 128 14.72 -14.43 18.65
C VAL A 128 15.66 -14.04 17.51
N GLN A 129 15.45 -12.87 16.91
CA GLN A 129 16.29 -12.34 15.83
C GLN A 129 17.76 -12.11 16.24
N LYS A 130 18.01 -11.83 17.54
CA LYS A 130 19.37 -11.72 18.10
C LYS A 130 19.95 -13.07 18.54
N GLY A 131 19.24 -14.18 18.31
CA GLY A 131 19.64 -15.53 18.70
C GLY A 131 19.37 -15.87 20.17
N ALA A 132 18.73 -14.99 20.94
CA ALA A 132 18.39 -15.20 22.35
C ALA A 132 17.05 -15.96 22.52
N ILE A 133 16.93 -17.10 21.84
CA ILE A 133 15.69 -17.87 21.69
C ILE A 133 15.10 -18.28 23.05
N GLU A 134 15.91 -18.86 23.93
CA GLU A 134 15.44 -19.30 25.26
C GLU A 134 14.88 -18.15 26.09
N ARG A 135 15.49 -16.97 25.95
CA ARG A 135 15.05 -15.77 26.67
C ARG A 135 13.72 -15.25 26.11
N ALA A 136 13.52 -15.32 24.79
CA ALA A 136 12.25 -15.00 24.16
C ALA A 136 11.13 -15.96 24.59
N LEU A 137 11.42 -17.26 24.64
CA LEU A 137 10.46 -18.28 25.07
C LEU A 137 10.11 -18.12 26.55
N GLN A 138 11.09 -17.87 27.42
CA GLN A 138 10.84 -17.56 28.83
C GLN A 138 9.98 -16.32 28.99
N LEU A 139 10.25 -15.26 28.21
CA LEU A 139 9.44 -14.05 28.23
C LEU A 139 7.98 -14.37 27.86
N ALA A 140 7.75 -15.06 26.75
CA ALA A 140 6.43 -15.47 26.29
C ALA A 140 5.69 -16.38 27.31
N GLN A 141 6.39 -17.37 27.86
CA GLN A 141 5.81 -18.32 28.82
C GLN A 141 5.40 -17.67 30.14
N ASN A 142 6.13 -16.66 30.59
CA ASN A 142 5.88 -15.91 31.82
C ASN A 142 4.82 -14.82 31.67
N MET A 143 4.28 -14.60 30.47
CA MET A 143 3.16 -13.69 30.27
C MET A 143 1.93 -14.23 30.99
N THR A 144 1.34 -13.39 31.84
CA THR A 144 0.15 -13.74 32.65
C THR A 144 -1.14 -13.63 31.86
N ASP A 145 -1.17 -12.74 30.86
CA ASP A 145 -2.29 -12.59 29.95
C ASP A 145 -2.27 -13.74 28.93
N ALA A 146 -3.35 -14.52 28.91
CA ALA A 146 -3.44 -15.75 28.12
C ALA A 146 -3.50 -15.46 26.60
N GLU A 147 -4.18 -14.39 26.20
CA GLU A 147 -4.30 -13.98 24.80
C GLU A 147 -2.94 -13.52 24.28
N TRP A 148 -2.29 -12.62 25.01
CA TRP A 148 -0.96 -12.14 24.64
C TRP A 148 0.12 -13.22 24.69
N LYS A 149 0.00 -14.18 25.61
CA LYS A 149 0.88 -15.36 25.64
C LYS A 149 0.73 -16.19 24.36
N GLU A 150 -0.50 -16.43 23.92
CA GLU A 150 -0.77 -17.17 22.68
C GLU A 150 -0.22 -16.43 21.45
N ILE A 151 -0.49 -15.14 21.33
CA ILE A 151 0.03 -14.29 20.25
C ILE A 151 1.56 -14.32 20.23
N THR A 152 2.19 -14.16 21.39
CA THR A 152 3.66 -14.13 21.49
C THR A 152 4.31 -15.46 21.15
N LEU A 153 3.75 -16.59 21.59
CA LEU A 153 4.24 -17.92 21.22
C LEU A 153 4.12 -18.17 19.71
N SER A 154 3.01 -17.74 19.11
CA SER A 154 2.78 -17.85 17.66
C SER A 154 3.83 -17.07 16.87
N GLU A 155 4.11 -15.84 17.29
CA GLU A 155 5.08 -14.95 16.65
C GLU A 155 6.53 -15.44 16.82
N VAL A 156 6.88 -15.95 18.00
CA VAL A 156 8.18 -16.57 18.25
C VAL A 156 8.36 -17.81 17.36
N ALA A 157 7.37 -18.70 17.30
CA ALA A 157 7.44 -19.90 16.47
C ALA A 157 7.57 -19.57 14.97
N GLN A 158 6.77 -18.62 14.47
CA GLN A 158 6.87 -18.18 13.08
C GLN A 158 8.20 -17.47 12.78
N THR A 159 8.76 -16.73 13.74
CA THR A 159 10.08 -16.12 13.59
C THR A 159 11.18 -17.18 13.50
N LEU A 160 11.12 -18.23 14.33
CA LEU A 160 12.04 -19.37 14.24
C LEU A 160 11.95 -20.07 12.87
N ALA A 161 10.74 -20.32 12.38
CA ALA A 161 10.53 -20.91 11.07
C ALA A 161 11.09 -20.02 9.94
N LYS A 162 10.92 -18.69 10.02
CA LYS A 162 11.52 -17.73 9.06
C LYS A 162 13.04 -17.76 9.08
N MET A 163 13.65 -18.09 10.22
CA MET A 163 15.10 -18.29 10.36
C MET A 163 15.56 -19.69 9.90
N GLY A 164 14.65 -20.55 9.43
CA GLY A 164 14.92 -21.91 8.97
C GLY A 164 14.93 -22.97 10.09
N ASP A 165 14.69 -22.59 11.34
CA ASP A 165 14.65 -23.51 12.48
C ASP A 165 13.24 -24.10 12.65
N PHE A 166 12.83 -24.87 11.64
CA PHE A 166 11.49 -25.43 11.53
C PHE A 166 11.16 -26.42 12.64
N ASP A 167 12.12 -27.22 13.08
CA ASP A 167 11.87 -28.25 14.09
C ASP A 167 11.56 -27.60 15.45
N ARG A 168 12.31 -26.56 15.85
CA ARG A 168 12.02 -25.79 17.06
C ARG A 168 10.74 -24.96 16.92
N ALA A 169 10.48 -24.40 15.74
CA ALA A 169 9.21 -23.70 15.49
C ALA A 169 8.01 -24.62 15.74
N VAL A 170 8.06 -25.86 15.23
CA VAL A 170 7.02 -26.86 15.44
C VAL A 170 6.95 -27.28 16.92
N GLU A 171 8.09 -27.48 17.59
CA GLU A 171 8.13 -27.74 19.04
C GLU A 171 7.39 -26.67 19.83
N VAL A 172 7.69 -25.39 19.58
CA VAL A 172 7.01 -24.25 20.22
C VAL A 172 5.52 -24.26 19.92
N ALA A 173 5.11 -24.55 18.68
CA ALA A 173 3.70 -24.67 18.31
C ALA A 173 2.95 -25.72 19.16
N TYR A 174 3.60 -26.87 19.45
CA TYR A 174 3.04 -27.91 20.33
C TYR A 174 3.02 -27.54 21.82
N THR A 175 3.67 -26.44 22.23
CA THR A 175 3.57 -25.91 23.62
C THR A 175 2.39 -24.97 23.84
N HIS A 176 1.60 -24.67 22.79
CA HIS A 176 0.43 -23.81 22.92
C HIS A 176 -0.57 -24.39 23.93
N PRO A 177 -1.15 -23.54 24.80
CA PRO A 177 -2.10 -24.00 25.82
C PRO A 177 -3.48 -24.39 25.24
N ASN A 178 -3.79 -23.95 24.01
CA ASN A 178 -5.08 -24.15 23.35
C ASN A 178 -4.89 -24.73 21.94
N GLU A 179 -5.78 -25.65 21.56
CA GLU A 179 -5.78 -26.35 20.26
C GLU A 179 -5.97 -25.37 19.08
N ILE A 180 -6.76 -24.31 19.25
CA ILE A 180 -6.99 -23.31 18.19
C ILE A 180 -5.70 -22.54 17.90
N GLY A 181 -5.03 -22.04 18.95
CA GLY A 181 -3.74 -21.35 18.82
C GLY A 181 -2.66 -22.24 18.25
N GLN A 182 -2.60 -23.50 18.70
CA GLN A 182 -1.71 -24.51 18.13
C GLN A 182 -1.96 -24.68 16.62
N ALA A 183 -3.21 -24.88 16.22
CA ALA A 183 -3.58 -25.05 14.81
C ALA A 183 -3.20 -23.82 13.97
N ALA A 184 -3.46 -22.61 14.49
CA ALA A 184 -3.08 -21.37 13.84
C ALA A 184 -1.56 -21.20 13.69
N THR A 185 -0.78 -21.58 14.70
CA THR A 185 0.69 -21.54 14.65
C THR A 185 1.25 -22.58 13.68
N LEU A 186 0.77 -23.83 13.75
CA LEU A 186 1.18 -24.90 12.81
C LEU A 186 0.85 -24.53 11.36
N ARG A 187 -0.31 -23.90 11.14
CA ARG A 187 -0.71 -23.36 9.85
C ARG A 187 0.26 -22.27 9.36
N GLY A 188 0.67 -21.35 10.23
CA GLY A 188 1.69 -20.34 9.93
C GLY A 188 3.04 -20.96 9.57
N ILE A 189 3.51 -21.95 10.33
CA ILE A 189 4.76 -22.67 10.04
C ILE A 189 4.68 -23.43 8.72
N THR A 190 3.54 -24.07 8.45
CA THR A 190 3.29 -24.80 7.20
C THR A 190 3.44 -23.88 5.99
N LEU A 191 2.92 -22.66 6.06
CA LEU A 191 3.09 -21.65 5.01
C LEU A 191 4.56 -21.28 4.81
N ILE A 192 5.31 -21.10 5.90
CA ILE A 192 6.74 -20.76 5.83
C ILE A 192 7.56 -21.91 5.24
N LEU A 193 7.26 -23.17 5.62
CA LEU A 193 7.85 -24.36 5.00
C LEU A 193 7.59 -24.41 3.49
N ALA A 194 6.33 -24.17 3.09
CA ALA A 194 5.96 -24.17 1.67
C ALA A 194 6.75 -23.11 0.88
N LYS A 195 6.86 -21.89 1.42
CA LYS A 195 7.65 -20.79 0.84
C LYS A 195 9.15 -21.08 0.80
N ALA A 196 9.66 -21.89 1.73
CA ALA A 196 11.06 -22.34 1.72
C ALA A 196 11.32 -23.48 0.72
N GLY A 197 10.30 -23.94 -0.04
CA GLY A 197 10.40 -25.06 -0.97
C GLY A 197 10.32 -26.43 -0.32
N GLU A 198 10.11 -26.50 1.00
CA GLU A 198 10.00 -27.73 1.79
C GLU A 198 8.56 -28.29 1.70
N ILE A 199 8.05 -28.46 0.48
CA ILE A 199 6.64 -28.77 0.20
C ILE A 199 6.19 -30.05 0.88
N ASP A 200 6.99 -31.12 0.83
CA ASP A 200 6.58 -32.40 1.41
C ASP A 200 6.51 -32.34 2.95
N ARG A 201 7.40 -31.56 3.58
CA ARG A 201 7.33 -31.28 5.02
C ARG A 201 6.11 -30.42 5.34
N ALA A 202 5.81 -29.42 4.52
CA ALA A 202 4.61 -28.60 4.66
C ALA A 202 3.33 -29.44 4.55
N LEU A 203 3.25 -30.33 3.56
CA LEU A 203 2.11 -31.25 3.39
C LEU A 203 1.94 -32.18 4.57
N ASN A 204 3.04 -32.79 5.06
CA ASN A 204 3.01 -33.64 6.24
C ASN A 204 2.54 -32.86 7.48
N LEU A 205 3.06 -31.65 7.69
CA LEU A 205 2.64 -30.79 8.80
C LEU A 205 1.16 -30.41 8.68
N ALA A 206 0.69 -30.04 7.48
CA ALA A 206 -0.71 -29.73 7.22
C ALA A 206 -1.63 -30.89 7.62
N GLN A 207 -1.24 -32.15 7.38
CA GLN A 207 -2.05 -33.30 7.78
C GLN A 207 -2.22 -33.45 9.30
N THR A 208 -1.34 -32.85 10.11
CA THR A 208 -1.43 -32.86 11.57
C THR A 208 -2.34 -31.75 12.13
N ILE A 209 -2.71 -30.76 11.31
CA ILE A 209 -3.57 -29.65 11.71
C ILE A 209 -5.00 -30.16 11.85
N THR A 210 -5.65 -29.78 12.96
CA THR A 210 -7.07 -30.08 13.20
C THR A 210 -7.95 -29.51 12.07
N GLU A 211 -9.01 -30.23 11.70
CA GLU A 211 -9.98 -29.79 10.68
C GLU A 211 -10.93 -28.69 11.21
N LYS A 212 -10.87 -28.41 12.52
CA LYS A 212 -11.72 -27.43 13.18
C LYS A 212 -11.53 -26.06 12.52
N GLU A 213 -12.64 -25.37 12.26
CA GLU A 213 -12.65 -24.01 11.69
C GLU A 213 -11.91 -23.87 10.34
N GLY A 214 -11.73 -24.97 9.59
CA GLY A 214 -11.11 -24.94 8.26
C GLY A 214 -9.61 -24.66 8.28
N GLN A 215 -8.94 -24.82 9.43
CA GLN A 215 -7.50 -24.57 9.61
C GLN A 215 -6.63 -25.37 8.64
N LYS A 216 -6.91 -26.67 8.52
CA LYS A 216 -6.20 -27.55 7.57
C LYS A 216 -6.50 -27.19 6.12
N ALA A 217 -7.76 -26.97 5.76
CA ALA A 217 -8.14 -26.55 4.42
C ALA A 217 -7.41 -25.25 4.03
N TRP A 218 -7.29 -24.30 4.95
CA TRP A 218 -6.47 -23.10 4.76
C TRP A 218 -4.99 -23.43 4.50
N ALA A 219 -4.39 -24.33 5.28
CA ALA A 219 -2.99 -24.73 5.07
C ALA A 219 -2.78 -25.39 3.69
N LEU A 220 -3.65 -26.33 3.31
CA LEU A 220 -3.57 -27.02 2.03
C LEU A 220 -3.74 -26.08 0.84
N ARG A 221 -4.69 -25.13 0.92
CA ARG A 221 -4.85 -24.08 -0.10
C ARG A 221 -3.55 -23.32 -0.31
N ASN A 222 -2.94 -22.83 0.77
CA ASN A 222 -1.70 -22.08 0.69
C ASN A 222 -0.54 -22.91 0.12
N ILE A 223 -0.44 -24.20 0.45
CA ILE A 223 0.56 -25.07 -0.17
C ILE A 223 0.31 -25.20 -1.68
N ALA A 224 -0.95 -25.37 -2.10
CA ALA A 224 -1.31 -25.42 -3.51
C ALA A 224 -0.93 -24.14 -4.25
N LEU A 225 -1.16 -22.97 -3.64
CA LEU A 225 -0.77 -21.68 -4.23
C LEU A 225 0.76 -21.54 -4.37
N ASN A 226 1.53 -21.89 -3.33
CA ASN A 226 3.00 -21.88 -3.41
C ASN A 226 3.51 -22.84 -4.49
N LEU A 227 2.91 -24.02 -4.63
CA LEU A 227 3.23 -24.97 -5.69
C LEU A 227 2.95 -24.38 -7.08
N ALA A 228 1.84 -23.66 -7.23
CA ALA A 228 1.51 -22.99 -8.48
C ALA A 228 2.51 -21.85 -8.80
N GLU A 229 2.92 -21.07 -7.79
CA GLU A 229 3.92 -20.00 -7.94
C GLU A 229 5.28 -20.52 -8.44
N ILE A 230 5.69 -21.73 -8.02
CA ILE A 230 6.93 -22.36 -8.52
C ILE A 230 6.73 -23.16 -9.82
N GLY A 231 5.56 -23.07 -10.45
CA GLY A 231 5.23 -23.71 -11.73
C GLY A 231 4.80 -25.18 -11.63
N GLU A 232 4.67 -25.75 -10.43
CA GLU A 232 4.21 -27.12 -10.20
C GLU A 232 2.68 -27.25 -10.19
N ILE A 233 2.07 -26.77 -11.27
CA ILE A 233 0.61 -26.63 -11.43
C ILE A 233 -0.13 -27.96 -11.21
N ASP A 234 0.38 -29.07 -11.73
CA ASP A 234 -0.32 -30.36 -11.60
C ASP A 234 -0.34 -30.86 -10.15
N ARG A 235 0.73 -30.60 -9.38
CA ARG A 235 0.76 -30.91 -7.94
C ARG A 235 -0.18 -29.99 -7.16
N ALA A 236 -0.24 -28.70 -7.51
CA ALA A 236 -1.20 -27.77 -6.94
C ALA A 236 -2.64 -28.24 -7.16
N LEU A 237 -3.00 -28.62 -8.40
CA LEU A 237 -4.34 -29.10 -8.75
C LEU A 237 -4.68 -30.43 -8.04
N ASN A 238 -3.70 -31.32 -7.83
CA ASN A 238 -3.93 -32.53 -7.03
C ASN A 238 -4.31 -32.20 -5.58
N ILE A 239 -3.73 -31.15 -4.97
CA ILE A 239 -4.15 -30.69 -3.64
C ILE A 239 -5.55 -30.10 -3.69
N VAL A 240 -5.90 -29.32 -4.72
CA VAL A 240 -7.26 -28.77 -4.88
C VAL A 240 -8.32 -29.87 -4.85
N ILE A 241 -8.05 -31.02 -5.50
CA ILE A 241 -8.97 -32.16 -5.49
C ILE A 241 -9.22 -32.70 -4.07
N THR A 242 -8.25 -32.57 -3.16
CA THR A 242 -8.38 -33.02 -1.76
C THR A 242 -9.18 -32.06 -0.87
N LEU A 243 -9.45 -30.82 -1.32
CA LEU A 243 -10.22 -29.86 -0.55
C LEU A 243 -11.70 -30.26 -0.51
N LEU A 244 -12.23 -30.44 0.70
CA LEU A 244 -13.59 -30.95 0.91
C LEU A 244 -14.68 -29.94 0.54
N ASN A 245 -14.43 -28.66 0.79
CA ASN A 245 -15.39 -27.59 0.56
C ASN A 245 -15.30 -27.07 -0.90
N GLU A 246 -16.45 -26.91 -1.55
CA GLU A 246 -16.52 -26.41 -2.93
C GLU A 246 -16.08 -24.95 -3.07
N GLY A 247 -16.39 -24.10 -2.09
CA GLY A 247 -15.89 -22.72 -2.03
C GLY A 247 -14.37 -22.67 -1.88
N ASP A 248 -13.78 -23.56 -1.06
CA ASP A 248 -12.32 -23.64 -0.96
C ASP A 248 -11.68 -24.07 -2.29
N ARG A 249 -12.32 -25.00 -3.02
CA ARG A 249 -11.88 -25.42 -4.36
C ARG A 249 -11.98 -24.29 -5.37
N ALA A 250 -13.14 -23.64 -5.47
CA ALA A 250 -13.39 -22.54 -6.40
C ALA A 250 -12.40 -21.39 -6.17
N PHE A 251 -12.23 -20.97 -4.91
CA PHE A 251 -11.24 -19.98 -4.51
C PHE A 251 -9.82 -20.37 -4.95
N THR A 252 -9.40 -21.61 -4.69
CA THR A 252 -8.03 -22.03 -5.03
C THR A 252 -7.80 -22.15 -6.52
N LEU A 253 -8.79 -22.63 -7.28
CA LEU A 253 -8.71 -22.68 -8.75
C LEU A 253 -8.59 -21.27 -9.36
N ARG A 254 -9.37 -20.31 -8.85
CA ARG A 254 -9.27 -18.91 -9.24
C ARG A 254 -7.87 -18.35 -9.00
N GLU A 255 -7.32 -18.54 -7.79
CA GLU A 255 -5.98 -18.03 -7.49
C GLU A 255 -4.88 -18.72 -8.31
N ILE A 256 -4.99 -20.03 -8.58
CA ILE A 256 -4.04 -20.73 -9.48
C ILE A 256 -4.15 -20.18 -10.92
N ALA A 257 -5.36 -19.88 -11.39
CA ALA A 257 -5.55 -19.26 -12.70
C ALA A 257 -4.93 -17.85 -12.76
N ASN A 258 -5.04 -17.06 -11.68
CA ASN A 258 -4.36 -15.77 -11.56
C ASN A 258 -2.84 -15.92 -11.61
N ILE A 259 -2.26 -16.87 -10.86
CA ILE A 259 -0.82 -17.17 -10.89
C ILE A 259 -0.34 -17.56 -12.30
N LEU A 260 -1.11 -18.43 -12.98
CA LEU A 260 -0.82 -18.81 -14.37
C LEU A 260 -0.85 -17.60 -15.32
N THR A 261 -1.76 -16.67 -15.06
CA THR A 261 -1.90 -15.44 -15.84
C THR A 261 -0.68 -14.53 -15.64
N GLU A 262 -0.22 -14.37 -14.40
CA GLU A 262 1.00 -13.61 -14.07
C GLU A 262 2.27 -14.27 -14.66
N ALA A 263 2.29 -15.60 -14.77
CA ALA A 263 3.35 -16.36 -15.42
C ALA A 263 3.25 -16.40 -16.96
N GLU A 264 2.42 -15.53 -17.58
CA GLU A 264 2.17 -15.47 -19.03
C GLU A 264 1.63 -16.77 -19.66
N HIS A 265 1.12 -17.69 -18.83
CA HIS A 265 0.45 -18.91 -19.27
C HIS A 265 -1.06 -18.70 -19.43
N ILE A 266 -1.44 -17.59 -20.09
CA ILE A 266 -2.81 -17.05 -20.15
C ILE A 266 -3.80 -18.08 -20.71
N ASN A 267 -3.42 -18.85 -21.73
CA ASN A 267 -4.28 -19.90 -22.30
C ASN A 267 -4.57 -21.04 -21.31
N ARG A 268 -3.59 -21.42 -20.47
CA ARG A 268 -3.79 -22.44 -19.43
C ARG A 268 -4.64 -21.89 -18.29
N ALA A 269 -4.46 -20.61 -17.95
CA ALA A 269 -5.34 -19.91 -17.00
C ALA A 269 -6.79 -19.89 -17.49
N LEU A 270 -7.03 -19.60 -18.77
CA LEU A 270 -8.37 -19.63 -19.37
C LEU A 270 -9.03 -20.99 -19.30
N GLN A 271 -8.29 -22.06 -19.62
CA GLN A 271 -8.79 -23.43 -19.48
C GLN A 271 -9.17 -23.74 -18.03
N LEU A 272 -8.35 -23.32 -17.07
CA LEU A 272 -8.61 -23.55 -15.65
C LEU A 272 -9.83 -22.75 -15.17
N ALA A 273 -9.93 -21.48 -15.55
CA ALA A 273 -11.06 -20.62 -15.22
C ALA A 273 -12.40 -21.22 -15.66
N GLN A 274 -12.43 -21.82 -16.86
CA GLN A 274 -13.62 -22.49 -17.38
C GLN A 274 -14.06 -23.72 -16.55
N THR A 275 -13.17 -24.29 -15.73
CA THR A 275 -13.51 -25.42 -14.83
C THR A 275 -14.06 -24.98 -13.47
N ILE A 276 -14.04 -23.68 -13.15
CA ILE A 276 -14.52 -23.16 -11.87
C ILE A 276 -16.05 -23.33 -11.80
N PRO A 277 -16.59 -24.09 -10.83
CA PRO A 277 -18.02 -24.36 -10.76
C PRO A 277 -18.86 -23.15 -10.40
N ASN A 278 -18.35 -22.30 -9.50
CA ASN A 278 -19.04 -21.10 -9.06
C ASN A 278 -18.96 -20.02 -10.15
N GLU A 279 -20.11 -19.55 -10.63
CA GLU A 279 -20.19 -18.57 -11.71
C GLU A 279 -19.55 -17.23 -11.35
N ALA A 280 -19.77 -16.72 -10.13
CA ALA A 280 -19.20 -15.46 -9.70
C ALA A 280 -17.65 -15.53 -9.63
N ASP A 281 -17.11 -16.64 -9.10
CA ASP A 281 -15.66 -16.86 -9.09
C ASP A 281 -15.09 -17.05 -10.50
N ARG A 282 -15.82 -17.77 -11.37
CA ARG A 282 -15.44 -17.96 -12.78
C ARG A 282 -15.37 -16.62 -13.51
N ASP A 283 -16.43 -15.82 -13.42
CA ASP A 283 -16.53 -14.51 -14.09
C ASP A 283 -15.47 -13.53 -13.58
N TRP A 284 -15.18 -13.56 -12.27
CA TRP A 284 -14.07 -12.81 -11.69
C TRP A 284 -12.70 -13.24 -12.25
N THR A 285 -12.51 -14.55 -12.45
CA THR A 285 -11.27 -15.09 -13.03
C THR A 285 -11.15 -14.70 -14.51
N LEU A 286 -12.24 -14.80 -15.28
CA LEU A 286 -12.28 -14.42 -16.69
C LEU A 286 -11.99 -12.93 -16.88
N TRP A 287 -12.46 -12.06 -15.96
CA TRP A 287 -12.10 -10.65 -15.93
C TRP A 287 -10.57 -10.44 -15.86
N GLY A 288 -9.89 -11.08 -14.90
CA GLY A 288 -8.44 -10.95 -14.77
C GLY A 288 -7.67 -11.47 -15.99
N ILE A 289 -8.15 -12.55 -16.60
CA ILE A 289 -7.58 -13.14 -17.82
C ILE A 289 -7.75 -12.21 -19.02
N ALA A 290 -8.94 -11.60 -19.18
CA ALA A 290 -9.19 -10.62 -20.25
C ALA A 290 -8.23 -9.43 -20.15
N VAL A 291 -8.05 -8.88 -18.95
CA VAL A 291 -7.07 -7.80 -18.68
C VAL A 291 -5.65 -8.23 -19.07
N SER A 292 -5.30 -9.48 -18.85
CA SER A 292 -3.94 -9.96 -19.10
C SER A 292 -3.67 -10.24 -20.57
N PHE A 293 -4.67 -10.75 -21.31
CA PHE A 293 -4.62 -10.75 -22.78
C PHE A 293 -4.44 -9.34 -23.34
N ALA A 294 -5.14 -8.34 -22.78
CA ALA A 294 -5.02 -6.96 -23.23
C ALA A 294 -3.60 -6.41 -23.00
N LYS A 295 -3.01 -6.65 -21.82
CA LYS A 295 -1.63 -6.29 -21.49
C LYS A 295 -0.59 -6.98 -22.40
N ALA A 296 -0.84 -8.23 -22.79
CA ALA A 296 -0.01 -8.95 -23.76
C ALA A 296 -0.15 -8.40 -25.20
N GLY A 297 -1.09 -7.47 -25.44
CA GLY A 297 -1.39 -6.91 -26.76
C GLY A 297 -2.33 -7.78 -27.60
N GLU A 298 -2.88 -8.85 -27.03
CA GLU A 298 -3.87 -9.73 -27.64
C GLU A 298 -5.29 -9.14 -27.47
N THR A 299 -5.52 -7.95 -28.05
CA THR A 299 -6.75 -7.14 -27.84
C THR A 299 -8.03 -7.88 -28.24
N GLU A 300 -7.99 -8.71 -29.29
CA GLU A 300 -9.15 -9.48 -29.74
C GLU A 300 -9.52 -10.60 -28.75
N GLN A 301 -8.53 -11.34 -28.22
CA GLN A 301 -8.76 -12.39 -27.22
C GLN A 301 -9.23 -11.78 -25.89
N ALA A 302 -8.69 -10.62 -25.51
CA ALA A 302 -9.16 -9.86 -24.35
C ALA A 302 -10.65 -9.52 -24.48
N MET A 303 -11.07 -9.03 -25.65
CA MET A 303 -12.46 -8.71 -25.96
C MET A 303 -13.34 -9.97 -25.96
N GLU A 304 -12.89 -11.06 -26.57
CA GLU A 304 -13.63 -12.33 -26.60
C GLU A 304 -13.89 -12.83 -25.18
N VAL A 305 -12.85 -12.91 -24.34
CA VAL A 305 -12.98 -13.36 -22.95
C VAL A 305 -13.89 -12.41 -22.16
N ALA A 306 -13.71 -11.09 -22.27
CA ALA A 306 -14.57 -10.12 -21.60
C ALA A 306 -16.05 -10.26 -22.00
N GLN A 307 -16.33 -10.64 -23.26
CA GLN A 307 -17.70 -10.85 -23.75
C GLN A 307 -18.36 -12.12 -23.19
N THR A 308 -17.56 -13.13 -22.79
CA THR A 308 -18.06 -14.38 -22.19
C THR A 308 -18.49 -14.25 -20.73
N ILE A 309 -18.11 -13.16 -20.05
CA ILE A 309 -18.54 -12.87 -18.69
C ILE A 309 -20.06 -12.69 -18.67
N VAL A 310 -20.74 -13.40 -17.75
CA VAL A 310 -22.19 -13.44 -17.65
C VAL A 310 -22.70 -12.30 -16.77
N ASP A 311 -22.02 -12.01 -15.66
CA ASP A 311 -22.36 -10.89 -14.79
C ASP A 311 -22.13 -9.55 -15.51
N ASP A 312 -23.21 -8.80 -15.72
CA ASP A 312 -23.18 -7.54 -16.48
C ASP A 312 -22.25 -6.49 -15.85
N ALA A 313 -22.14 -6.45 -14.51
CA ALA A 313 -21.29 -5.50 -13.81
C ALA A 313 -19.81 -5.86 -13.97
N LEU A 314 -19.45 -7.14 -13.84
CA LEU A 314 -18.09 -7.63 -14.09
C LEU A 314 -17.72 -7.53 -15.57
N LYS A 315 -18.66 -7.75 -16.48
CA LYS A 315 -18.45 -7.54 -17.91
C LYS A 315 -18.14 -6.08 -18.23
N ALA A 316 -18.94 -5.16 -17.69
CA ALA A 316 -18.68 -3.72 -17.80
C ALA A 316 -17.30 -3.36 -17.23
N LYS A 317 -16.95 -3.91 -16.05
CA LYS A 317 -15.64 -3.76 -15.43
C LYS A 317 -14.51 -4.30 -16.31
N ALA A 318 -14.68 -5.45 -16.94
CA ALA A 318 -13.68 -6.04 -17.84
C ALA A 318 -13.45 -5.18 -19.07
N LEU A 319 -14.52 -4.76 -19.74
CA LEU A 319 -14.43 -3.88 -20.90
C LEU A 319 -13.74 -2.56 -20.55
N ARG A 320 -14.05 -1.99 -19.39
CA ARG A 320 -13.36 -0.80 -18.86
C ARG A 320 -11.86 -1.07 -18.68
N ASP A 321 -11.48 -2.18 -18.05
CA ASP A 321 -10.09 -2.43 -17.66
C ASP A 321 -9.19 -2.84 -18.84
N ILE A 322 -9.74 -3.40 -19.92
CA ILE A 322 -8.98 -3.68 -21.16
C ILE A 322 -8.81 -2.44 -22.04
N THR A 323 -9.69 -1.43 -21.89
CA THR A 323 -9.74 -0.24 -22.76
C THR A 323 -8.42 0.55 -22.85
N PRO A 324 -7.65 0.76 -21.76
CA PRO A 324 -6.37 1.46 -21.86
C PRO A 324 -5.40 0.79 -22.83
N SER A 325 -5.31 -0.54 -22.80
CA SER A 325 -4.45 -1.30 -23.74
C SER A 325 -4.93 -1.19 -25.18
N LEU A 326 -6.25 -1.06 -25.43
CA LEU A 326 -6.75 -0.74 -26.76
C LEU A 326 -6.28 0.67 -27.20
N ALA A 327 -6.38 1.67 -26.31
CA ALA A 327 -5.95 3.03 -26.60
C ALA A 327 -4.44 3.10 -26.93
N GLU A 328 -3.59 2.43 -26.15
CA GLU A 328 -2.15 2.34 -26.38
C GLU A 328 -1.78 1.68 -27.73
N LYS A 329 -2.60 0.72 -28.20
CA LYS A 329 -2.42 0.10 -29.52
C LYS A 329 -2.93 0.96 -30.68
N GLY A 330 -3.40 2.18 -30.39
CA GLY A 330 -3.96 3.10 -31.37
C GLY A 330 -5.42 2.80 -31.73
N GLU A 331 -6.09 1.89 -31.02
CA GLU A 331 -7.51 1.58 -31.19
C GLU A 331 -8.41 2.57 -30.43
N LEU A 332 -8.07 3.87 -30.52
CA LEU A 332 -8.67 4.96 -29.74
C LEU A 332 -10.17 5.10 -29.94
N ASP A 333 -10.67 4.88 -31.16
CA ASP A 333 -12.10 4.97 -31.44
C ASP A 333 -12.90 3.84 -30.80
N ARG A 334 -12.31 2.62 -30.72
CA ARG A 334 -12.92 1.48 -30.02
C ARG A 334 -12.90 1.71 -28.52
N ALA A 335 -11.80 2.21 -27.97
CA ALA A 335 -11.70 2.61 -26.57
C ALA A 335 -12.77 3.64 -26.19
N LEU A 336 -12.94 4.67 -27.03
CA LEU A 336 -13.97 5.69 -26.84
C LEU A 336 -15.40 5.13 -26.98
N GLN A 337 -15.61 4.19 -27.89
CA GLN A 337 -16.90 3.52 -28.04
C GLN A 337 -17.27 2.72 -26.79
N ILE A 338 -16.34 1.94 -26.25
CA ILE A 338 -16.54 1.20 -24.99
C ILE A 338 -16.91 2.19 -23.88
N ALA A 339 -16.15 3.28 -23.73
CA ALA A 339 -16.42 4.31 -22.73
C ALA A 339 -17.81 4.94 -22.84
N LYS A 340 -18.31 5.15 -24.06
CA LYS A 340 -19.68 5.66 -24.30
C LYS A 340 -20.77 4.65 -23.97
N THR A 341 -20.49 3.36 -24.14
CA THR A 341 -21.48 2.29 -23.92
C THR A 341 -21.58 1.83 -22.47
N LEU A 342 -20.58 2.11 -21.65
CA LEU A 342 -20.62 1.79 -20.22
C LEU A 342 -21.70 2.61 -19.52
N SER A 343 -22.60 1.93 -18.83
CA SER A 343 -23.68 2.55 -18.05
C SER A 343 -23.21 3.04 -16.68
N ASP A 344 -22.09 2.51 -16.17
CA ASP A 344 -21.54 2.85 -14.87
C ASP A 344 -20.90 4.24 -14.87
N GLU A 345 -21.65 5.23 -14.36
CA GLU A 345 -21.19 6.60 -14.22
C GLU A 345 -19.99 6.73 -13.26
N ASP A 346 -19.82 5.85 -12.28
CA ASP A 346 -18.72 5.96 -11.31
C ASP A 346 -17.37 5.53 -11.87
N SER A 347 -17.40 4.61 -12.84
CA SER A 347 -16.20 4.10 -13.52
C SER A 347 -15.75 4.91 -14.72
N LYS A 348 -16.65 5.70 -15.34
CA LYS A 348 -16.36 6.53 -16.52
C LYS A 348 -15.16 7.46 -16.37
N PRO A 349 -14.95 8.16 -15.24
CA PRO A 349 -13.84 9.09 -15.08
C PRO A 349 -12.48 8.42 -15.23
N LEU A 350 -12.27 7.28 -14.55
CA LEU A 350 -11.02 6.50 -14.62
C LEU A 350 -10.73 6.09 -16.06
N LEU A 351 -11.76 5.66 -16.77
CA LEU A 351 -11.67 5.26 -18.16
C LEU A 351 -11.35 6.42 -19.10
N PHE A 352 -12.06 7.55 -18.94
CA PHE A 352 -11.78 8.75 -19.71
C PHE A 352 -10.36 9.24 -19.44
N SER A 353 -9.91 9.22 -18.19
CA SER A 353 -8.53 9.59 -17.82
C SER A 353 -7.51 8.77 -18.63
N ASN A 354 -7.63 7.44 -18.64
CA ASN A 354 -6.70 6.58 -19.37
C ASN A 354 -6.72 6.83 -20.88
N ILE A 355 -7.91 7.04 -21.47
CA ILE A 355 -8.05 7.37 -22.90
C ILE A 355 -7.41 8.72 -23.21
N ILE A 356 -7.64 9.72 -22.36
CA ILE A 356 -7.11 11.06 -22.50
C ILE A 356 -5.59 11.07 -22.40
N VAL A 357 -5.01 10.35 -21.45
CA VAL A 357 -3.56 10.19 -21.32
C VAL A 357 -2.98 9.53 -22.57
N ALA A 358 -3.59 8.44 -23.04
CA ALA A 358 -3.15 7.78 -24.28
C ALA A 358 -3.26 8.68 -25.51
N LEU A 359 -4.32 9.51 -25.61
CA LEU A 359 -4.46 10.54 -26.65
C LEU A 359 -3.34 11.58 -26.54
N ALA A 360 -3.04 12.03 -25.33
CA ALA A 360 -2.02 13.04 -25.10
C ALA A 360 -0.61 12.51 -25.44
N ASP A 361 -0.29 11.27 -25.05
CA ASP A 361 0.95 10.57 -25.40
C ASP A 361 1.09 10.35 -26.92
N ALA A 362 -0.02 10.12 -27.62
CA ALA A 362 -0.07 10.06 -29.07
C ALA A 362 0.09 11.44 -29.75
N GLY A 363 0.21 12.53 -28.97
CA GLY A 363 0.30 13.91 -29.46
C GLY A 363 -1.04 14.51 -29.88
N GLU A 364 -2.16 13.84 -29.60
CA GLU A 364 -3.51 14.28 -29.94
C GLU A 364 -4.12 15.13 -28.82
N ILE A 365 -3.40 16.20 -28.44
CA ILE A 365 -3.73 17.05 -27.29
C ILE A 365 -5.14 17.66 -27.40
N GLU A 366 -5.54 18.12 -28.59
CA GLU A 366 -6.88 18.69 -28.79
C GLU A 366 -7.98 17.65 -28.55
N ARG A 367 -7.78 16.41 -29.01
CA ARG A 367 -8.75 15.32 -28.76
C ARG A 367 -8.79 14.93 -27.29
N ALA A 368 -7.64 14.91 -26.62
CA ALA A 368 -7.58 14.68 -25.17
C ALA A 368 -8.40 15.75 -24.42
N LEU A 369 -8.21 17.03 -24.75
CA LEU A 369 -8.96 18.15 -24.17
C LEU A 369 -10.45 18.11 -24.53
N ASP A 370 -10.82 17.71 -25.74
CA ASP A 370 -12.22 17.52 -26.14
C ASP A 370 -12.91 16.47 -25.28
N VAL A 371 -12.25 15.34 -25.02
CA VAL A 371 -12.79 14.29 -24.15
C VAL A 371 -12.96 14.81 -22.71
N VAL A 372 -12.04 15.64 -22.19
CA VAL A 372 -12.23 16.32 -20.90
C VAL A 372 -13.51 17.17 -20.87
N GLN A 373 -13.83 17.87 -21.96
CA GLN A 373 -15.04 18.68 -22.01
C GLN A 373 -16.33 17.85 -22.01
N THR A 374 -16.26 16.56 -22.35
CA THR A 374 -17.41 15.65 -22.26
C THR A 374 -17.69 15.15 -20.85
N ILE A 375 -16.77 15.35 -19.90
CA ILE A 375 -16.95 14.94 -18.50
C ILE A 375 -17.89 15.96 -17.82
N ALA A 376 -19.11 15.52 -17.52
CA ALA A 376 -20.15 16.37 -16.92
C ALA A 376 -19.88 16.74 -15.46
N ASP A 377 -19.24 15.85 -14.70
CA ASP A 377 -18.94 16.07 -13.28
C ASP A 377 -17.64 16.88 -13.11
N ASN A 378 -17.77 18.03 -12.44
CA ASN A 378 -16.67 18.99 -12.29
C ASN A 378 -15.53 18.50 -11.39
N TRP A 379 -15.83 17.65 -10.40
CA TRP A 379 -14.80 17.05 -9.54
C TRP A 379 -13.93 16.07 -10.34
N ARG A 380 -14.58 15.19 -11.11
CA ARG A 380 -13.93 14.22 -12.01
C ARG A 380 -13.15 14.92 -13.12
N LYS A 381 -13.69 16.02 -13.65
CA LYS A 381 -13.00 16.87 -14.62
C LYS A 381 -11.70 17.45 -14.05
N SER A 382 -11.75 17.98 -12.83
CA SER A 382 -10.58 18.50 -12.11
C SER A 382 -9.50 17.44 -11.91
N TRP A 383 -9.89 16.23 -11.49
CA TRP A 383 -8.97 15.10 -11.35
C TRP A 383 -8.29 14.73 -12.68
N VAL A 384 -9.05 14.55 -13.76
CA VAL A 384 -8.49 14.22 -15.08
C VAL A 384 -7.58 15.33 -15.63
N LEU A 385 -7.91 16.60 -15.38
CA LEU A 385 -7.03 17.71 -15.75
C LEU A 385 -5.67 17.66 -15.04
N SER A 386 -5.61 17.17 -13.80
CA SER A 386 -4.34 17.01 -13.08
C SER A 386 -3.45 15.92 -13.70
N GLU A 387 -4.03 14.84 -14.23
CA GLU A 387 -3.28 13.78 -14.92
C GLU A 387 -2.71 14.27 -16.27
N ILE A 388 -3.52 15.02 -17.03
CA ILE A 388 -3.08 15.62 -18.30
C ILE A 388 -1.95 16.62 -18.09
N ALA A 389 -1.95 17.35 -16.97
CA ALA A 389 -0.91 18.32 -16.63
C ALA A 389 0.50 17.73 -16.72
N ILE A 390 0.64 16.49 -16.26
CA ILE A 390 1.91 15.75 -16.23
C ILE A 390 2.40 15.48 -17.65
N VAL A 391 1.48 15.01 -18.51
CA VAL A 391 1.77 14.68 -19.90
C VAL A 391 2.06 15.96 -20.70
N LEU A 392 1.32 17.03 -20.44
CA LEU A 392 1.52 18.33 -21.10
C LEU A 392 2.80 19.03 -20.65
N ASP A 393 3.22 18.90 -19.39
CA ASP A 393 4.50 19.44 -18.91
C ASP A 393 5.68 18.77 -19.62
N ALA A 394 5.63 17.45 -19.83
CA ALA A 394 6.61 16.73 -20.64
C ALA A 394 6.62 17.17 -22.12
N ALA A 395 5.53 17.75 -22.60
CA ALA A 395 5.39 18.35 -23.93
C ALA A 395 5.73 19.86 -23.98
N GLU A 396 6.24 20.45 -22.88
CA GLU A 396 6.48 21.89 -22.69
C GLU A 396 5.24 22.78 -22.83
N ASP A 397 4.04 22.24 -22.59
CA ASP A 397 2.74 22.87 -22.88
C ASP A 397 1.89 23.11 -21.59
N ILE A 398 2.56 23.38 -20.46
CA ILE A 398 1.93 23.53 -19.15
C ILE A 398 0.99 24.75 -19.06
N GLU A 399 1.17 25.77 -19.91
CA GLU A 399 0.29 26.94 -19.99
C GLU A 399 -1.15 26.52 -20.32
N ARG A 400 -1.34 25.51 -21.19
CA ARG A 400 -2.67 25.00 -21.54
C ARG A 400 -3.34 24.24 -20.40
N THR A 401 -2.55 23.58 -19.57
CA THR A 401 -3.06 22.97 -18.33
C THR A 401 -3.57 24.06 -17.40
N PHE A 402 -2.83 25.16 -17.28
CA PHE A 402 -3.23 26.27 -16.42
C PHE A 402 -4.51 26.93 -16.90
N ASP A 403 -4.65 27.17 -18.21
CA ASP A 403 -5.90 27.65 -18.80
C ASP A 403 -7.07 26.72 -18.46
N ALA A 404 -6.86 25.41 -18.53
CA ALA A 404 -7.89 24.44 -18.15
C ALA A 404 -8.22 24.48 -16.64
N VAL A 405 -7.23 24.62 -15.76
CA VAL A 405 -7.43 24.79 -14.30
C VAL A 405 -8.21 26.09 -14.00
N GLN A 406 -7.95 27.17 -14.74
CA GLN A 406 -8.67 28.43 -14.58
C GLN A 406 -10.16 28.33 -14.97
N THR A 407 -10.53 27.37 -15.82
CA THR A 407 -11.94 27.11 -16.15
C THR A 407 -12.73 26.43 -15.03
N LEU A 408 -12.07 25.95 -13.96
CA LEU A 408 -12.74 25.32 -12.82
C LEU A 408 -13.50 26.37 -11.99
N VAL A 409 -14.73 26.03 -11.61
CA VAL A 409 -15.68 26.98 -10.98
C VAL A 409 -15.41 27.15 -9.48
N ASN A 410 -14.93 26.13 -8.77
CA ASN A 410 -14.77 26.12 -7.31
C ASN A 410 -13.29 26.27 -6.89
N ASP A 411 -13.01 27.15 -5.92
CA ASP A 411 -11.68 27.39 -5.37
C ASP A 411 -11.11 26.20 -4.59
N GLU A 412 -11.95 25.39 -3.94
CA GLU A 412 -11.53 24.12 -3.32
C GLU A 412 -11.03 23.13 -4.38
N GLN A 413 -11.75 23.02 -5.50
CA GLN A 413 -11.35 22.16 -6.63
C GLN A 413 -10.09 22.66 -7.32
N LYS A 414 -9.90 23.98 -7.43
CA LYS A 414 -8.65 24.56 -7.91
C LYS A 414 -7.50 24.20 -6.98
N ALA A 415 -7.67 24.36 -5.67
CA ALA A 415 -6.64 24.01 -4.69
C ALA A 415 -6.30 22.52 -4.74
N GLU A 416 -7.29 21.64 -4.89
CA GLU A 416 -7.11 20.20 -5.06
C GLU A 416 -6.38 19.85 -6.38
N THR A 417 -6.74 20.49 -7.48
CA THR A 417 -6.07 20.25 -8.77
C THR A 417 -4.60 20.68 -8.71
N LEU A 418 -4.33 21.87 -8.15
CA LEU A 418 -2.98 22.39 -7.95
C LEU A 418 -2.16 21.51 -6.98
N TYR A 419 -2.81 20.93 -5.96
CA TYR A 419 -2.21 19.93 -5.08
C TYR A 419 -1.70 18.72 -5.89
N TRP A 420 -2.56 18.09 -6.70
CA TRP A 420 -2.18 16.91 -7.47
C TRP A 420 -1.12 17.18 -8.53
N ILE A 421 -1.20 18.34 -9.21
CA ILE A 421 -0.15 18.78 -10.15
C ILE A 421 1.19 18.95 -9.43
N THR A 422 1.20 19.54 -8.23
CA THR A 422 2.41 19.73 -7.43
C THR A 422 3.05 18.39 -7.05
N ILE A 423 2.24 17.42 -6.62
CA ILE A 423 2.71 16.06 -6.30
C ILE A 423 3.35 15.39 -7.50
N ALA A 424 2.73 15.50 -8.67
CA ALA A 424 3.27 14.92 -9.89
C ALA A 424 4.62 15.51 -10.28
N LEU A 425 4.74 16.83 -10.29
CA LEU A 425 6.00 17.52 -10.58
C LEU A 425 7.10 17.19 -9.57
N THR A 426 6.72 17.00 -8.31
CA THR A 426 7.65 16.59 -7.26
C THR A 426 8.26 15.22 -7.57
N ARG A 427 7.44 14.27 -8.03
CA ARG A 427 7.87 12.91 -8.40
C ARG A 427 8.74 12.87 -9.65
N THR A 428 8.51 13.76 -10.61
CA THR A 428 9.32 13.85 -11.83
C THR A 428 10.64 14.60 -11.61
N GLY A 429 10.87 15.15 -10.41
CA GLY A 429 12.08 15.90 -10.06
C GLY A 429 12.03 17.38 -10.45
N GLU A 430 10.89 17.87 -10.94
CA GLU A 430 10.65 19.26 -11.30
C GLU A 430 10.32 20.13 -10.06
N ILE A 431 11.18 20.02 -9.04
CA ILE A 431 10.98 20.57 -7.70
C ILE A 431 10.72 22.09 -7.71
N LYS A 432 11.41 22.84 -8.59
CA LYS A 432 11.22 24.30 -8.68
C LYS A 432 9.81 24.67 -9.12
N ARG A 433 9.29 23.97 -10.14
CA ARG A 433 7.93 24.17 -10.66
C ARG A 433 6.91 23.70 -9.63
N ALA A 434 7.16 22.56 -8.97
CA ALA A 434 6.33 22.09 -7.87
C ALA A 434 6.19 23.16 -6.77
N LEU A 435 7.28 23.81 -6.37
CA LEU A 435 7.27 24.90 -5.38
C LEU A 435 6.49 26.14 -5.86
N ASP A 436 6.61 26.49 -7.14
CA ASP A 436 5.86 27.61 -7.73
C ASP A 436 4.34 27.34 -7.69
N ILE A 437 3.93 26.11 -8.01
CA ILE A 437 2.52 25.70 -7.97
C ILE A 437 2.01 25.55 -6.54
N ALA A 438 2.83 25.00 -5.63
CA ALA A 438 2.50 24.88 -4.21
C ALA A 438 2.13 26.25 -3.59
N GLN A 439 2.79 27.32 -4.04
CA GLN A 439 2.49 28.68 -3.58
C GLN A 439 1.08 29.13 -3.96
N LEU A 440 0.56 28.69 -5.11
CA LEU A 440 -0.77 29.04 -5.63
C LEU A 440 -1.92 28.29 -4.94
N ILE A 441 -1.61 27.26 -4.14
CA ILE A 441 -2.63 26.51 -3.40
C ILE A 441 -3.22 27.42 -2.31
N GLY A 442 -4.50 27.77 -2.45
CA GLY A 442 -5.22 28.60 -1.48
C GLY A 442 -5.64 27.86 -0.22
N HIS A 443 -5.72 26.52 -0.26
CA HIS A 443 -6.12 25.68 0.87
C HIS A 443 -4.91 25.30 1.74
N GLU A 444 -4.91 25.74 3.00
CA GLU A 444 -3.73 25.69 3.88
C GLU A 444 -3.26 24.29 4.21
N ARG A 445 -4.18 23.36 4.49
CA ARG A 445 -3.86 21.95 4.71
C ARG A 445 -3.19 21.31 3.48
N ARG A 446 -3.77 21.47 2.30
CA ARG A 446 -3.21 20.95 1.04
C ARG A 446 -1.84 21.54 0.75
N LYS A 447 -1.66 22.84 1.03
CA LYS A 447 -0.37 23.50 0.95
C LYS A 447 0.64 22.90 1.93
N ALA A 448 0.27 22.63 3.18
CA ALA A 448 1.14 21.95 4.14
C ALA A 448 1.58 20.56 3.63
N GLU A 449 0.61 19.76 3.17
CA GLU A 449 0.80 18.40 2.67
C GLU A 449 1.82 18.34 1.51
N VAL A 450 1.67 19.16 0.47
CA VAL A 450 2.62 19.12 -0.67
C VAL A 450 4.03 19.59 -0.30
N LEU A 451 4.17 20.50 0.67
CA LEU A 451 5.48 21.02 1.06
C LEU A 451 6.31 19.97 1.80
N SER A 452 5.64 19.10 2.56
CA SER A 452 6.25 17.91 3.14
C SER A 452 6.82 17.01 2.03
N ASP A 453 5.99 16.67 1.04
CA ASP A 453 6.38 15.76 -0.04
C ASP A 453 7.53 16.32 -0.88
N ILE A 454 7.48 17.62 -1.18
CA ILE A 454 8.58 18.34 -1.83
C ILE A 454 9.86 18.24 -1.01
N ALA A 455 9.82 18.52 0.29
CA ALA A 455 11.02 18.53 1.13
C ALA A 455 11.68 17.14 1.24
N PHE A 456 10.88 16.07 1.27
CA PHE A 456 11.38 14.70 1.20
C PHE A 456 12.09 14.44 -0.14
N ALA A 457 11.43 14.73 -1.26
CA ALA A 457 11.96 14.47 -2.61
C ALA A 457 13.14 15.38 -3.01
N SER A 458 13.31 16.55 -2.38
CA SER A 458 14.30 17.55 -2.77
C SER A 458 15.72 17.19 -2.33
N ASP A 459 16.66 16.97 -3.25
CA ASP A 459 18.07 16.72 -2.88
C ASP A 459 18.85 18.00 -2.52
N LYS A 460 18.30 19.18 -2.83
CA LYS A 460 18.99 20.45 -2.60
C LYS A 460 18.48 21.15 -1.35
N THR A 461 19.42 21.56 -0.51
CA THR A 461 19.15 22.40 0.66
C THR A 461 18.35 23.67 0.32
N GLU A 462 18.63 24.29 -0.83
CA GLU A 462 17.91 25.49 -1.31
C GLU A 462 16.41 25.23 -1.55
N GLU A 463 16.06 24.05 -2.06
CA GLU A 463 14.67 23.66 -2.34
C GLU A 463 13.90 23.40 -1.04
N ILE A 464 14.57 22.79 -0.04
CA ILE A 464 14.02 22.59 1.31
C ILE A 464 13.81 23.95 2.00
N GLU A 465 14.74 24.89 1.87
CA GLU A 465 14.57 26.26 2.39
C GLU A 465 13.40 26.99 1.75
N ARG A 466 13.22 26.81 0.44
CA ARG A 466 12.07 27.37 -0.27
C ARG A 466 10.77 26.71 0.21
N ALA A 467 10.74 25.41 0.46
CA ALA A 467 9.59 24.73 1.06
C ALA A 467 9.27 25.29 2.46
N LEU A 468 10.28 25.54 3.29
CA LEU A 468 10.12 26.17 4.62
C LEU A 468 9.56 27.59 4.52
N GLN A 469 10.03 28.40 3.55
CA GLN A 469 9.51 29.74 3.32
C GLN A 469 8.03 29.72 2.95
N ILE A 470 7.61 28.78 2.10
CA ILE A 470 6.19 28.64 1.76
C ILE A 470 5.41 28.13 2.97
N ALA A 471 5.94 27.18 3.76
CA ALA A 471 5.29 26.68 4.98
C ALA A 471 5.08 27.80 6.01
N GLN A 472 5.97 28.79 6.06
CA GLN A 472 5.82 29.97 6.91
C GLN A 472 4.57 30.80 6.57
N THR A 473 4.08 30.73 5.33
CA THR A 473 2.88 31.47 4.86
C THR A 473 1.56 30.86 5.32
N ILE A 474 1.55 29.61 5.80
CA ILE A 474 0.36 28.93 6.32
C ILE A 474 -0.15 29.66 7.57
N THR A 475 -1.41 30.08 7.62
CA THR A 475 -1.93 30.85 8.76
C THR A 475 -2.45 29.96 9.89
N ASP A 476 -3.03 28.80 9.57
CA ASP A 476 -3.42 27.79 10.56
C ASP A 476 -2.19 27.22 11.31
N ARG A 477 -2.23 27.27 12.64
CA ARG A 477 -1.09 26.90 13.49
C ARG A 477 -0.81 25.41 13.47
N GLU A 478 -1.85 24.58 13.40
CA GLU A 478 -1.71 23.13 13.39
C GLU A 478 -1.13 22.65 12.05
N GLN A 479 -1.66 23.15 10.93
CA GLN A 479 -1.13 22.84 9.60
C GLN A 479 0.31 23.31 9.42
N LYS A 480 0.66 24.47 9.99
CA LYS A 480 2.03 24.97 10.01
C LYS A 480 2.95 24.09 10.87
N ALA A 481 2.51 23.69 12.06
CA ALA A 481 3.29 22.81 12.94
C ALA A 481 3.55 21.47 12.27
N TRP A 482 2.54 20.91 11.62
CA TRP A 482 2.64 19.66 10.87
C TRP A 482 3.65 19.80 9.71
N ALA A 483 3.56 20.85 8.90
CA ALA A 483 4.51 21.09 7.81
C ALA A 483 5.95 21.18 8.33
N PHE A 484 6.20 21.88 9.43
CA PHE A 484 7.53 21.96 10.05
C PHE A 484 8.02 20.60 10.56
N ALA A 485 7.18 19.83 11.26
CA ALA A 485 7.56 18.51 11.76
C ALA A 485 7.97 17.57 10.62
N GLN A 486 7.24 17.58 9.50
CA GLN A 486 7.57 16.74 8.35
C GLN A 486 8.86 17.17 7.64
N ILE A 487 9.04 18.48 7.44
CA ILE A 487 10.28 19.01 6.85
C ILE A 487 11.48 18.71 7.76
N ALA A 488 11.32 18.78 9.09
CA ALA A 488 12.35 18.37 10.05
C ALA A 488 12.70 16.89 9.93
N SER A 489 11.72 16.01 9.70
CA SER A 489 11.95 14.59 9.45
C SER A 489 12.79 14.36 8.20
N ALA A 490 12.47 15.03 7.09
CA ALA A 490 13.24 14.95 5.85
C ALA A 490 14.70 15.40 6.04
N LEU A 491 14.94 16.47 6.82
CA LEU A 491 16.28 16.92 7.18
C LEU A 491 17.02 15.89 8.06
N ALA A 492 16.34 15.27 9.02
CA ALA A 492 16.92 14.27 9.90
C ALA A 492 17.40 13.03 9.12
N GLU A 493 16.63 12.59 8.12
CA GLU A 493 17.00 11.47 7.23
C GLU A 493 18.21 11.78 6.35
N LYS A 494 18.36 13.05 5.94
CA LYS A 494 19.53 13.54 5.21
C LYS A 494 20.76 13.77 6.11
N GLY A 495 20.66 13.42 7.39
CA GLY A 495 21.74 13.56 8.37
C GLY A 495 21.91 14.99 8.91
N GLU A 496 21.03 15.92 8.55
CA GLU A 496 21.06 17.34 8.95
C GLU A 496 20.45 17.54 10.35
N ARG A 497 21.02 16.84 11.35
CA ARG A 497 20.43 16.72 12.70
C ARG A 497 20.22 18.05 13.43
N GLU A 498 21.15 18.98 13.32
CA GLU A 498 21.06 20.27 14.00
C GLU A 498 19.89 21.10 13.45
N ARG A 499 19.75 21.14 12.12
CA ARG A 499 18.65 21.84 11.44
C ARG A 499 17.31 21.16 11.67
N ALA A 500 17.27 19.83 11.60
CA ALA A 500 16.06 19.07 11.96
C ALA A 500 15.61 19.39 13.41
N THR A 501 16.56 19.55 14.32
CA THR A 501 16.28 19.94 15.70
C THR A 501 15.70 21.36 15.77
N GLU A 502 16.29 22.34 15.09
CA GLU A 502 15.77 23.71 15.08
C GLU A 502 14.32 23.78 14.54
N ILE A 503 14.04 23.07 13.45
CA ILE A 503 12.72 23.08 12.82
C ILE A 503 11.68 22.33 13.68
N VAL A 504 12.05 21.21 14.33
CA VAL A 504 11.11 20.50 15.21
C VAL A 504 10.78 21.32 16.47
N GLU A 505 11.70 22.13 17.00
CA GLU A 505 11.38 23.05 18.11
C GLU A 505 10.35 24.11 17.68
N ARG A 506 10.46 24.64 16.45
CA ARG A 506 9.44 25.55 15.90
C ARG A 506 8.08 24.88 15.75
N ALA A 507 8.04 23.59 15.44
CA ALA A 507 6.80 22.82 15.41
C ALA A 507 6.22 22.65 16.83
N ILE A 508 7.05 22.35 17.83
CA ILE A 508 6.66 22.19 19.23
C ILE A 508 6.05 23.50 19.78
N GLU A 509 6.70 24.65 19.52
CA GLU A 509 6.20 25.98 19.92
C GLU A 509 4.80 26.28 19.37
N LEU A 510 4.45 25.76 18.20
CA LEU A 510 3.14 25.97 17.57
C LEU A 510 2.04 25.10 18.17
N VAL A 511 2.38 23.92 18.69
CA VAL A 511 1.44 22.99 19.36
C VAL A 511 1.24 23.38 20.83
N GLY A 512 2.11 24.21 21.40
CA GLY A 512 1.95 24.78 22.74
C GLY A 512 2.24 23.80 23.88
N LEU A 513 3.13 22.84 23.65
CA LEU A 513 3.56 21.81 24.60
C LEU A 513 4.93 22.09 25.21
#